data_AF-A0A553PIS8-F1
#
_entry.id   AF-A0A553PIS8-F1
#
_cell.length_a   1.000
_cell.length_b   1.000
_cell.length_c   1.000
_cell.angle_alpha   90.00
_cell.angle_beta   90.00
_cell.angle_gamma   90.00
#
_symmetry.space_group_name_H-M   'P 1'
#
loop_
_entity.id
_entity.type
_entity.pdbx_description
1 polymer ?
#
loop_
_entity_poly.entity_id
_entity_poly.type
_entity_poly.pdbx_seq_one_letter_code
_entity_poly.pdbx_strand_id
1 'polypeptide(L)'
;MLGIPRAVYQSTSRMRRATKTCPENEKPTDPESQLTPRRSSIMISALLLYLLAAGFIAVLAYCLYVLHVHQKYDHIPGPPRDNFLLGHTPSFSRSMQSEGLIHDQLLQWAEDYGPVYRLNSFHYAVIVVHCPEATKKILMSPSYLKDPLVYKQLFNLFGKRFLGNGLITAMDHDIWYRQRRIMDPAFSSS
;
A
#
# COMPACT_ATOMS: atom_id res chain seq x y z
N MET A 1 -110.27 31.96 31.42
CA MET A 1 -110.50 32.84 30.26
C MET A 1 -109.45 32.57 29.21
N LEU A 2 -109.90 32.48 27.96
CA LEU A 2 -109.25 32.31 26.65
C LEU A 2 -107.80 32.79 26.46
N GLY A 3 -107.04 32.06 25.63
CA GLY A 3 -105.81 32.52 24.98
C GLY A 3 -105.16 31.47 24.05
N ILE A 4 -105.36 31.63 22.74
CA ILE A 4 -104.85 30.85 21.59
C ILE A 4 -103.48 31.47 21.13
N PRO A 5 -102.77 31.09 20.03
CA PRO A 5 -102.15 29.84 19.53
C PRO A 5 -100.60 29.95 19.29
N ARG A 6 -99.94 28.86 18.86
CA ARG A 6 -98.91 28.72 17.78
C ARG A 6 -98.16 27.37 17.99
N ALA A 7 -97.61 26.63 17.04
CA ALA A 7 -97.16 26.88 15.67
C ALA A 7 -97.18 25.57 14.85
N VAL A 8 -97.14 25.75 13.53
CA VAL A 8 -96.98 24.76 12.46
C VAL A 8 -95.52 24.26 12.42
N TYR A 9 -95.30 22.95 12.19
CA TYR A 9 -94.06 22.48 11.57
C TYR A 9 -94.28 21.20 10.75
N GLN A 10 -94.09 21.32 9.42
CA GLN A 10 -94.01 20.21 8.47
C GLN A 10 -92.58 19.66 8.48
N SER A 11 -92.41 18.36 8.71
CA SER A 11 -91.15 17.65 8.52
C SER A 11 -91.14 16.97 7.15
N THR A 12 -90.31 17.48 6.24
CA THR A 12 -90.06 16.94 4.91
C THR A 12 -89.00 15.83 4.95
N SER A 13 -89.31 14.71 4.31
CA SER A 13 -88.43 13.55 4.10
C SER A 13 -87.29 13.87 3.12
N ARG A 14 -86.04 13.80 3.57
CA ARG A 14 -84.84 13.92 2.72
C ARG A 14 -84.26 12.52 2.44
N MET A 15 -84.47 12.01 1.22
CA MET A 15 -83.80 10.82 0.69
C MET A 15 -82.27 11.04 0.69
N ARG A 16 -81.52 10.19 1.42
CA ARG A 16 -80.06 10.12 1.31
C ARG A 16 -79.70 9.27 0.09
N ARG A 17 -79.03 9.90 -0.87
CA ARG A 17 -78.46 9.28 -2.06
C ARG A 17 -77.18 8.55 -1.63
N ALA A 18 -77.19 7.22 -1.67
CA ALA A 18 -76.00 6.40 -1.40
C ALA A 18 -75.01 6.52 -2.57
N THR A 19 -73.88 7.19 -2.36
CA THR A 19 -72.74 7.17 -3.27
C THR A 19 -71.96 5.88 -3.05
N LYS A 20 -72.01 4.96 -4.01
CA LYS A 20 -71.08 3.82 -4.10
C LYS A 20 -69.68 4.36 -4.38
N THR A 21 -68.78 4.29 -3.40
CA THR A 21 -67.34 4.38 -3.63
C THR A 21 -66.86 3.05 -4.21
N CYS A 22 -66.34 3.07 -5.44
CA CYS A 22 -65.62 1.93 -5.99
C CYS A 22 -64.29 1.77 -5.23
N PRO A 23 -63.83 0.53 -4.96
CA PRO A 23 -62.51 0.33 -4.38
C PRO A 23 -61.44 0.80 -5.38
N GLU A 24 -60.51 1.60 -4.88
CA GLU A 24 -59.31 2.03 -5.60
C GLU A 24 -58.53 0.78 -6.00
N ASN A 25 -58.31 0.61 -7.31
CA ASN A 25 -57.69 -0.56 -7.91
C ASN A 25 -56.23 -0.64 -7.44
N GLU A 26 -55.93 -1.60 -6.56
CA GLU A 26 -54.59 -1.88 -6.06
C GLU A 26 -53.69 -2.25 -7.25
N LYS A 27 -52.80 -1.33 -7.64
CA LYS A 27 -51.88 -1.54 -8.77
C LYS A 27 -51.07 -2.82 -8.49
N PRO A 28 -50.99 -3.79 -9.43
CA PRO A 28 -50.19 -4.99 -9.21
C PRO A 28 -48.75 -4.56 -8.92
N THR A 29 -48.24 -4.93 -7.74
CA THR A 29 -46.82 -4.70 -7.44
C THR A 29 -46.03 -5.65 -8.32
N ASP A 30 -45.46 -5.09 -9.39
CA ASP A 30 -44.74 -5.85 -10.41
C ASP A 30 -43.58 -6.64 -9.76
N PRO A 31 -43.57 -7.99 -9.80
CA PRO A 31 -42.52 -8.80 -9.17
C PRO A 31 -41.13 -8.52 -9.74
N GLU A 32 -41.04 -7.88 -10.91
CA GLU A 32 -39.80 -7.42 -11.52
C GLU A 32 -39.10 -6.33 -10.69
N SER A 33 -39.86 -5.43 -10.04
CA SER A 33 -39.30 -4.29 -9.30
C SER A 33 -38.55 -4.70 -8.03
N GLN A 34 -39.01 -5.76 -7.35
CA GLN A 34 -38.37 -6.31 -6.15
C GLN A 34 -37.22 -7.29 -6.47
N LEU A 35 -37.20 -7.85 -7.69
CA LEU A 35 -36.19 -8.81 -8.11
C LEU A 35 -34.86 -8.13 -8.53
N THR A 36 -34.93 -6.91 -9.06
CA THR A 36 -33.74 -6.13 -9.48
C THR A 36 -32.83 -5.67 -8.33
N PRO A 37 -33.30 -5.12 -7.19
CA PRO A 37 -32.43 -4.72 -6.07
C PRO A 37 -31.81 -5.92 -5.35
N ARG A 38 -32.53 -7.05 -5.29
CA ARG A 38 -32.02 -8.29 -4.69
C ARG A 38 -30.92 -8.93 -5.55
N ARG A 39 -31.09 -8.93 -6.88
CA ARG A 39 -30.07 -9.43 -7.82
C ARG A 39 -28.82 -8.55 -7.83
N SER A 40 -28.97 -7.22 -7.82
CA SER A 40 -27.82 -6.31 -7.79
C SER A 40 -27.01 -6.44 -6.49
N SER A 41 -27.68 -6.58 -5.34
CA SER A 41 -27.01 -6.82 -4.05
C SER A 41 -26.18 -8.12 -4.04
N ILE A 42 -26.70 -9.21 -4.63
CA ILE A 42 -25.99 -10.49 -4.76
C ILE A 42 -24.78 -10.37 -5.70
N MET A 43 -24.90 -9.63 -6.80
CA MET A 43 -23.77 -9.41 -7.72
C MET A 43 -22.66 -8.56 -7.08
N ILE A 44 -23.03 -7.53 -6.33
CA ILE A 44 -22.08 -6.67 -5.62
C ILE A 44 -21.35 -7.48 -4.53
N SER A 45 -22.06 -8.28 -3.74
CA SER A 45 -21.44 -9.12 -2.71
C SER A 45 -20.51 -10.18 -3.30
N ALA A 46 -20.91 -10.82 -4.41
CA ALA A 46 -20.05 -11.76 -5.13
C ALA A 46 -18.78 -11.08 -5.69
N LEU A 47 -18.91 -9.88 -6.26
CA LEU A 47 -17.77 -9.10 -6.75
C LEU A 47 -16.81 -8.73 -5.62
N LEU A 48 -17.34 -8.25 -4.49
CA LEU A 48 -16.54 -7.93 -3.29
C LEU A 48 -15.79 -9.17 -2.78
N LEU A 49 -16.47 -10.33 -2.71
CA LEU A 49 -15.83 -11.59 -2.32
C LEU A 49 -14.71 -11.99 -3.29
N TYR A 50 -14.92 -11.83 -4.60
CA TYR A 50 -13.90 -12.14 -5.61
C TYR A 50 -12.67 -11.22 -5.47
N LEU A 51 -12.89 -9.92 -5.21
CA LEU A 51 -11.81 -8.96 -4.96
C LEU A 51 -11.04 -9.29 -3.67
N LEU A 52 -11.74 -9.67 -2.59
CA LEU A 52 -11.11 -10.10 -1.34
C LEU A 52 -10.30 -11.38 -1.54
N ALA A 53 -10.84 -12.36 -2.26
CA ALA A 53 -10.13 -13.60 -2.58
C ALA A 53 -8.89 -13.33 -3.44
N ALA A 54 -9.00 -12.49 -4.48
CA ALA A 54 -7.87 -12.08 -5.30
C ALA A 54 -6.80 -11.34 -4.48
N GLY A 55 -7.20 -10.44 -3.58
CA GLY A 55 -6.31 -9.76 -2.66
C GLY A 55 -5.59 -10.73 -1.71
N PHE A 56 -6.31 -11.70 -1.16
CA PHE A 56 -5.73 -12.73 -0.30
C PHE A 56 -4.73 -13.61 -1.05
N ILE A 57 -5.05 -14.04 -2.28
CA ILE A 57 -4.12 -14.79 -3.14
C ILE A 57 -2.87 -13.96 -3.45
N ALA A 58 -3.02 -12.68 -3.74
CA ALA A 58 -1.87 -11.79 -3.99
C ALA A 58 -0.97 -11.66 -2.75
N VAL A 59 -1.54 -11.52 -1.56
CA VAL A 59 -0.78 -11.49 -0.29
C VAL A 59 -0.06 -12.81 -0.06
N LEU A 60 -0.72 -13.95 -0.25
CA LEU A 60 -0.09 -15.26 -0.13
C LEU A 60 1.07 -15.43 -1.12
N ALA A 61 0.86 -15.08 -2.39
CA ALA A 61 1.89 -15.13 -3.41
C ALA A 61 3.10 -14.25 -3.04
N TYR A 62 2.85 -13.04 -2.52
CA TYR A 62 3.90 -12.16 -2.03
C TYR A 62 4.65 -12.75 -0.82
N CYS A 63 3.95 -13.35 0.15
CA CYS A 63 4.58 -14.01 1.29
C CYS A 63 5.48 -15.17 0.85
N LEU A 64 5.04 -15.99 -0.11
CA LEU A 64 5.85 -17.07 -0.69
C LEU A 64 7.06 -16.52 -1.44
N TYR A 65 6.89 -15.43 -2.18
CA TYR A 65 7.99 -14.74 -2.85
C TYR A 65 9.04 -14.23 -1.87
N VAL A 66 8.63 -13.57 -0.78
CA VAL A 66 9.54 -13.12 0.28
C VAL A 66 10.27 -14.29 0.92
N LEU A 67 9.56 -15.38 1.22
CA LEU A 67 10.17 -16.60 1.76
C LEU A 67 11.25 -17.15 0.82
N HIS A 68 10.97 -17.19 -0.48
CA HIS A 68 11.94 -17.63 -1.48
C HIS A 68 13.18 -16.73 -1.51
N VAL A 69 13.02 -15.41 -1.49
CA VAL A 69 14.15 -14.46 -1.43
C VAL A 69 14.98 -14.67 -0.16
N HIS A 70 14.32 -14.89 0.98
CA HIS A 70 14.98 -15.13 2.26
C HIS A 70 15.80 -16.42 2.23
N GLN A 71 15.27 -17.49 1.62
CA GLN A 71 15.95 -18.79 1.52
C GLN A 71 17.10 -18.80 0.51
N LYS A 72 16.99 -18.05 -0.60
CA LYS A 72 17.97 -18.07 -1.70
C LYS A 72 19.42 -17.83 -1.24
N TYR A 73 19.60 -16.98 -0.23
CA TYR A 73 20.92 -16.59 0.29
C TYR A 73 21.19 -17.10 1.70
N ASP A 74 20.47 -18.14 2.16
CA ASP A 74 20.66 -18.73 3.50
C ASP A 74 22.01 -19.45 3.69
N HIS A 75 22.75 -19.68 2.59
CA HIS A 75 24.12 -20.20 2.64
C HIS A 75 25.16 -19.16 3.09
N ILE A 76 24.83 -17.86 3.03
CA ILE A 76 25.70 -16.78 3.48
C ILE A 76 25.44 -16.55 4.97
N PRO A 77 26.48 -16.46 5.83
CA PRO A 77 26.30 -16.21 7.26
C PRO A 77 25.62 -14.85 7.48
N GLY A 78 24.90 -14.72 8.58
CA GLY A 78 24.28 -13.46 8.96
C GLY A 78 23.38 -13.60 10.18
N PRO A 79 22.94 -12.46 10.73
CA PRO A 79 22.10 -12.43 11.92
C PRO A 79 20.79 -13.21 11.72
N PRO A 80 20.24 -13.77 12.81
CA PRO A 80 18.91 -14.36 12.78
C PRO A 80 17.88 -13.27 12.46
N ARG A 81 16.94 -13.61 11.57
CA ARG A 81 15.86 -12.71 11.17
C ARG A 81 14.87 -12.52 12.32
N ASP A 82 14.49 -11.28 12.62
CA ASP A 82 13.47 -10.98 13.64
C ASP A 82 12.10 -11.50 13.22
N ASN A 83 11.79 -11.35 11.93
CA ASN A 83 10.47 -11.64 11.36
C ASN A 83 10.62 -12.20 9.95
N PHE A 84 9.71 -13.09 9.55
CA PHE A 84 9.74 -13.67 8.21
C PHE A 84 9.53 -12.62 7.11
N LEU A 85 8.66 -11.62 7.34
CA LEU A 85 8.31 -10.60 6.35
C LEU A 85 9.24 -9.39 6.42
N LEU A 86 9.48 -8.85 7.63
CA LEU A 86 10.26 -7.62 7.81
C LEU A 86 11.78 -7.85 7.85
N GLY A 87 12.23 -9.11 7.92
CA GLY A 87 13.64 -9.45 8.03
C GLY A 87 14.27 -8.84 9.29
N HIS A 88 15.26 -7.96 9.11
CA HIS A 88 16.01 -7.28 10.19
C HIS A 88 15.59 -5.81 10.40
N THR A 89 14.58 -5.34 9.67
CA THR A 89 14.04 -3.97 9.83
C THR A 89 13.69 -3.64 11.29
N PRO A 90 13.07 -4.54 12.07
CA PRO A 90 12.76 -4.26 13.47
C PRO A 90 14.01 -4.07 14.34
N SER A 91 15.06 -4.87 14.14
CA SER A 91 16.34 -4.65 14.84
C SER A 91 16.93 -3.27 14.55
N PHE A 92 16.93 -2.83 13.29
CA PHE A 92 17.36 -1.47 12.96
C PHE A 92 16.47 -0.39 13.58
N SER A 93 15.15 -0.60 13.57
CA SER A 93 14.21 0.33 14.19
C SER A 93 14.41 0.44 15.70
N ARG A 94 14.69 -0.67 16.39
CA ARG A 94 15.03 -0.66 17.82
C ARG A 94 16.33 0.10 18.08
N SER A 95 17.37 -0.17 17.29
CA SER A 95 18.66 0.51 17.45
C SER A 95 18.58 2.01 17.19
N MET A 96 17.71 2.44 16.27
CA MET A 96 17.46 3.86 16.00
C MET A 96 16.59 4.54 17.08
N GLN A 97 15.80 3.78 17.84
CA GLN A 97 14.98 4.28 18.95
C GLN A 97 15.76 4.37 20.26
N SER A 98 16.65 3.42 20.53
CA SER A 98 17.74 3.64 21.48
C SER A 98 18.68 4.71 20.91
N GLU A 99 19.39 5.48 21.73
CA GLU A 99 20.41 6.43 21.23
C GLU A 99 21.63 5.77 20.54
N GLY A 100 21.52 4.49 20.14
CA GLY A 100 22.55 3.72 19.49
C GLY A 100 22.71 4.08 18.01
N LEU A 101 23.93 3.99 17.50
CA LEU A 101 24.19 4.17 16.08
C LEU A 101 23.94 2.86 15.34
N ILE A 102 23.25 2.94 14.20
CA ILE A 102 23.05 1.78 13.30
C ILE A 102 24.40 1.17 12.90
N HIS A 103 25.45 1.99 12.81
CA HIS A 103 26.80 1.55 12.50
C HIS A 103 27.41 0.64 13.57
N ASP A 104 27.08 0.85 14.85
CA ASP A 104 27.58 -0.01 15.94
C ASP A 104 27.00 -1.41 15.82
N GLN A 105 25.72 -1.51 15.48
CA GLN A 105 25.06 -2.80 15.23
C GLN A 105 25.64 -3.50 13.99
N LEU A 106 25.94 -2.76 12.92
CA LEU A 106 26.59 -3.32 11.74
C LEU A 106 28.02 -3.81 12.05
N LEU A 107 28.75 -3.08 12.91
CA LEU A 107 30.07 -3.48 13.36
C LEU A 107 30.00 -4.76 14.20
N GLN A 108 29.07 -4.83 15.17
CA GLN A 108 28.85 -6.02 15.97
C GLN A 108 28.55 -7.25 15.11
N TRP A 109 27.68 -7.11 14.10
CA TRP A 109 27.40 -8.22 13.18
C TRP A 109 28.59 -8.57 12.29
N ALA A 110 29.46 -7.63 11.95
CA ALA A 110 30.70 -7.93 11.26
C ALA A 110 31.67 -8.74 12.13
N GLU A 111 31.71 -8.46 13.43
CA GLU A 111 32.49 -9.22 14.41
C GLU A 111 31.93 -10.63 14.61
N ASP A 112 30.61 -10.77 14.72
CA ASP A 112 29.93 -12.04 14.99
C ASP A 112 29.89 -12.99 13.77
N TYR A 113 29.59 -12.46 12.58
CA TYR A 113 29.34 -13.26 11.37
C TYR A 113 30.47 -13.18 10.34
N GLY A 114 31.46 -12.32 10.58
CA GLY A 114 32.63 -12.14 9.73
C GLY A 114 32.47 -11.01 8.70
N PRO A 115 33.49 -10.85 7.83
CA PRO A 115 33.62 -9.68 6.95
C PRO A 115 32.59 -9.63 5.81
N VAL A 116 31.84 -10.70 5.58
CA VAL A 116 30.75 -10.76 4.60
C VAL A 116 29.57 -11.44 5.24
N TYR A 117 28.48 -10.69 5.43
CA TYR A 117 27.25 -11.23 6.00
C TYR A 117 26.02 -10.72 5.29
N ARG A 118 24.93 -11.47 5.40
CA ARG A 118 23.67 -11.21 4.71
C ARG A 118 22.63 -10.61 5.64
N LEU A 119 22.00 -9.55 5.16
CA LEU A 119 20.80 -8.96 5.72
C LEU A 119 19.61 -9.15 4.78
N ASN A 120 18.43 -9.23 5.36
CA ASN A 120 17.16 -9.28 4.65
C ASN A 120 16.21 -8.22 5.21
N SER A 121 15.44 -7.61 4.33
CA SER A 121 14.34 -6.70 4.67
C SER A 121 13.27 -6.80 3.58
N PHE A 122 12.03 -7.12 3.94
CA PHE A 122 10.94 -7.33 2.97
C PHE A 122 11.35 -8.37 1.91
N HIS A 123 11.23 -8.03 0.62
CA HIS A 123 11.66 -8.88 -0.49
C HIS A 123 13.09 -8.56 -0.97
N TYR A 124 13.89 -7.89 -0.14
CA TYR A 124 15.27 -7.52 -0.46
C TYR A 124 16.26 -8.32 0.38
N ALA A 125 17.34 -8.75 -0.28
CA ALA A 125 18.52 -9.31 0.35
C ALA A 125 19.71 -8.39 0.07
N VAL A 126 20.40 -7.99 1.12
CA VAL A 126 21.56 -7.10 1.08
C VAL A 126 22.75 -7.87 1.63
N ILE A 127 23.86 -7.85 0.91
CA ILE A 127 25.13 -8.41 1.38
C ILE A 127 25.97 -7.26 1.87
N VAL A 128 26.33 -7.28 3.14
CA VAL A 128 27.24 -6.30 3.73
C VAL A 128 28.65 -6.84 3.64
N VAL A 129 29.57 -5.99 3.18
CA VAL A 129 30.97 -6.33 2.96
C VAL A 129 31.85 -5.34 3.71
N HIS A 130 32.66 -5.86 4.63
CA HIS A 130 33.64 -5.10 5.40
C HIS A 130 35.09 -5.41 4.97
N CYS A 131 35.31 -6.41 4.12
CA CYS A 131 36.66 -6.75 3.64
C CYS A 131 37.19 -5.69 2.66
N PRO A 132 38.39 -5.12 2.89
CA PRO A 132 38.95 -4.07 2.03
C PRO A 132 39.19 -4.53 0.59
N GLU A 133 39.57 -5.79 0.38
CA GLU A 133 39.80 -6.35 -0.96
C GLU A 133 38.50 -6.42 -1.78
N ALA A 134 37.43 -6.90 -1.15
CA ALA A 134 36.12 -7.00 -1.77
C ALA A 134 35.51 -5.61 -2.00
N THR A 135 35.61 -4.72 -1.02
CA THR A 135 35.17 -3.32 -1.14
C THR A 135 35.89 -2.61 -2.26
N LYS A 136 37.21 -2.75 -2.37
CA LYS A 136 37.99 -2.20 -3.48
C LYS A 136 37.49 -2.73 -4.83
N LYS A 137 37.26 -4.04 -4.96
CA LYS A 137 36.76 -4.64 -6.20
C LYS A 137 35.38 -4.11 -6.59
N ILE A 138 34.48 -3.96 -5.62
CA ILE A 138 33.11 -3.47 -5.84
C ILE A 138 33.13 -1.98 -6.24
N LEU A 139 33.89 -1.15 -5.53
CA LEU A 139 33.91 0.30 -5.75
C LEU A 139 34.74 0.72 -6.97
N MET A 140 35.77 -0.04 -7.35
CA MET A 140 36.65 0.31 -8.48
C MET A 140 36.20 -0.27 -9.81
N SER A 141 35.29 -1.26 -9.82
CA SER A 141 34.82 -1.89 -11.05
C SER A 141 33.54 -1.24 -11.57
N PRO A 142 33.45 -0.87 -12.86
CA PRO A 142 32.22 -0.36 -13.45
C PRO A 142 31.13 -1.45 -13.59
N SER A 143 31.48 -2.73 -13.39
CA SER A 143 30.54 -3.85 -13.48
C SER A 143 29.50 -3.87 -12.35
N TYR A 144 29.78 -3.22 -11.23
CA TYR A 144 28.85 -3.13 -10.11
C TYR A 144 28.16 -1.75 -10.13
N LEU A 145 26.89 -1.75 -10.52
CA LEU A 145 26.10 -0.54 -10.52
C LEU A 145 25.67 -0.16 -9.10
N LYS A 146 25.53 1.13 -8.88
CA LYS A 146 24.83 1.70 -7.73
C LYS A 146 23.42 1.14 -7.63
N ASP A 147 22.93 0.92 -6.41
CA ASP A 147 21.59 0.36 -6.20
C ASP A 147 20.50 1.25 -6.83
N PRO A 148 19.70 0.72 -7.79
CA PRO A 148 18.73 1.53 -8.49
C PRO A 148 17.61 2.07 -7.60
N LEU A 149 17.25 1.37 -6.52
CA LEU A 149 16.18 1.79 -5.63
C LEU A 149 16.61 3.01 -4.83
N VAL A 150 17.77 2.95 -4.18
CA VAL A 150 18.33 4.04 -3.37
C VAL A 150 18.61 5.26 -4.23
N TYR A 151 19.30 5.09 -5.36
CA TYR A 151 19.72 6.22 -6.18
C TYR A 151 18.57 6.84 -6.99
N LYS A 152 17.51 6.08 -7.31
CA LYS A 152 16.28 6.65 -7.89
C LYS A 152 15.49 7.48 -6.89
N GLN A 153 15.48 7.10 -5.60
CA GLN A 153 14.88 7.92 -4.53
C GLN A 153 15.68 9.21 -4.32
N LEU A 154 17.01 9.16 -4.39
CA LEU A 154 17.86 10.36 -4.35
C LEU A 154 17.65 11.27 -5.58
N PHE A 155 17.39 10.68 -6.74
CA PHE A 155 17.04 11.42 -7.95
C PHE A 155 15.69 12.16 -7.79
N ASN A 156 14.65 11.46 -7.32
CA ASN A 156 13.30 11.98 -7.11
C ASN A 156 12.83 11.78 -5.66
N LEU A 157 12.92 12.81 -4.83
CA LEU A 157 12.40 12.77 -3.46
C LEU A 157 10.89 13.04 -3.48
N PHE A 158 10.09 12.11 -2.95
CA PHE A 158 8.62 12.19 -2.94
C PHE A 158 7.97 12.46 -4.31
N GLY A 159 8.57 11.93 -5.38
CA GLY A 159 8.08 12.13 -6.75
C GLY A 159 8.32 13.54 -7.31
N LYS A 160 9.06 14.38 -6.59
CA LYS A 160 9.59 15.66 -7.08
C LYS A 160 11.09 15.52 -7.37
N ARG A 161 11.59 16.27 -8.35
CA ARG A 161 13.03 16.30 -8.65
C ARG A 161 13.80 16.81 -7.44
N PHE A 162 14.77 16.03 -6.94
CA PHE A 162 15.65 16.43 -5.84
C PHE A 162 17.07 16.67 -6.35
N LEU A 163 17.97 15.69 -6.27
CA LEU A 163 19.33 15.83 -6.82
C LEU A 163 19.35 15.78 -8.35
N GLY A 164 18.30 15.23 -8.99
CA GLY A 164 18.24 15.06 -10.44
C GLY A 164 19.39 14.18 -10.97
N ASN A 165 19.75 14.33 -12.24
CA ASN A 165 20.86 13.60 -12.86
C ASN A 165 22.18 14.33 -12.58
N GLY A 166 22.76 14.09 -11.40
CA GLY A 166 24.04 14.64 -10.98
C GLY A 166 25.11 13.57 -10.78
N LEU A 167 26.32 14.00 -10.41
CA LEU A 167 27.46 13.11 -10.23
C LEU A 167 27.22 12.01 -9.19
N ILE A 168 26.46 12.32 -8.14
CA ILE A 168 26.12 11.35 -7.09
C ILE A 168 25.09 10.33 -7.60
N THR A 169 24.08 10.79 -8.34
CA THR A 169 22.93 9.99 -8.77
C THR A 169 23.09 9.29 -10.12
N ALA A 170 24.09 9.64 -10.91
CA ALA A 170 24.43 8.93 -12.15
C ALA A 170 24.82 7.48 -11.82
N MET A 171 24.01 6.54 -12.31
CA MET A 171 24.25 5.09 -12.17
C MET A 171 25.09 4.53 -13.33
N ASP A 172 24.94 5.12 -14.53
CA ASP A 172 25.71 4.75 -15.71
C ASP A 172 27.14 5.30 -15.61
N HIS A 173 28.12 4.44 -15.84
CA HIS A 173 29.54 4.76 -15.72
C HIS A 173 29.98 5.84 -16.73
N ASP A 174 29.52 5.80 -17.98
CA ASP A 174 29.94 6.73 -19.01
C ASP A 174 29.40 8.13 -18.77
N ILE A 175 28.13 8.20 -18.32
CA ILE A 175 27.49 9.45 -17.92
C ILE A 175 28.23 10.03 -16.71
N TRP A 176 28.46 9.21 -15.69
CA TRP A 176 29.18 9.62 -14.49
C TRP A 176 30.60 10.11 -14.82
N TYR A 177 31.33 9.39 -15.66
CA TYR A 177 32.70 9.72 -16.05
C TYR A 177 32.77 11.05 -16.80
N ARG A 178 31.85 11.27 -17.75
CA ARG A 178 31.75 12.56 -18.46
C ARG A 178 31.47 13.72 -17.51
N GLN A 179 30.53 13.55 -16.59
CA GLN A 179 30.20 14.57 -15.59
C GLN A 179 31.40 14.87 -14.68
N ARG A 180 32.09 13.83 -14.22
CA ARG A 180 33.26 13.98 -13.35
C ARG A 180 34.36 14.78 -14.03
N ARG A 181 34.68 14.45 -15.29
CA ARG A 181 35.74 15.13 -16.06
C ARG A 181 35.47 16.63 -16.26
N ILE A 182 34.21 17.03 -16.40
CA ILE A 182 33.83 18.45 -16.53
C ILE A 182 34.01 19.19 -15.20
N MET A 183 33.71 18.52 -14.08
CA MET A 183 33.82 19.11 -12.74
C MET A 183 35.25 19.14 -12.19
N ASP A 184 36.08 18.17 -12.55
CA ASP A 184 37.43 17.96 -11.99
C ASP A 184 38.30 19.23 -11.94
N PRO A 185 38.36 20.07 -13.00
CA PRO A 185 39.17 21.30 -12.98
C PRO A 185 38.75 22.32 -11.92
N ALA A 186 37.50 22.30 -11.45
CA ALA A 186 37.04 23.20 -10.39
C ALA A 186 37.56 22.78 -9.01
N PHE A 187 38.07 21.55 -8.86
CA PHE A 187 38.57 20.98 -7.62
C PHE A 187 40.09 20.72 -7.64
N SER A 188 40.80 21.07 -8.71
CA SER A 188 42.27 21.06 -8.71
C SER A 188 42.77 22.25 -7.89
N SER A 189 43.76 22.02 -7.01
CA SER A 189 44.50 23.12 -6.38
C SER A 189 45.12 23.97 -7.49
N SER A 190 44.84 25.27 -7.45
CA SER A 190 45.45 26.26 -8.34
C SER A 190 46.96 26.35 -8.12
#